data_AF-A0A956DCP2-F1
#
_entry.id   AF-A0A956DCP2-F1
#
_cell.length_a   1.000
_cell.length_b   1.000
_cell.length_c   1.000
_cell.angle_alpha   90.00
_cell.angle_beta   90.00
_cell.angle_gamma   90.00
#
_symmetry.space_group_name_H-M   'P 1'
#
loop_
_entity.id
_entity.type
_entity.pdbx_description
1 polymer ?
#
loop_
_entity_poly.entity_id
_entity_poly.type
_entity_poly.pdbx_seq_one_letter_code
_entity_poly.pdbx_strand_id
1 'polypeptide(L)'
;MVATLLAFCVLVGISPAEAQRRRRGRTTQSADEERAATLFREAVGLFRNGDFETAAALLRRAHDLDPEPVLLFNLARALEASNRHAEAADTYARYLDDAPNAEDRAAIETLIANLRARAEAESAAAEPEPEPEPEPEPVIPEPTPEEPTHTSSSVGGWVLLGVGVGAALGGIPLGLSASARSESADDAPSHAQTVARLDEADRRQIGAFVLFGVGAVMAIGGLIWALVSGREPDPEEARLEVGLGSVALRVPLR
;
A
#
# COMPACT_ATOMS: atom_id res chain seq x y z
N MET A 1 -38.39 55.81 -66.41
CA MET A 1 -39.01 54.92 -65.40
C MET A 1 -37.90 54.36 -64.53
N VAL A 2 -37.86 54.80 -63.27
CA VAL A 2 -36.84 54.49 -62.27
C VAL A 2 -37.24 53.18 -61.58
N ALA A 3 -36.38 52.17 -61.58
CA ALA A 3 -36.58 50.92 -60.83
C ALA A 3 -35.55 50.86 -59.70
N THR A 4 -36.05 51.08 -58.49
CA THR A 4 -35.28 51.27 -57.25
C THR A 4 -34.89 49.92 -56.62
N LEU A 5 -33.60 49.76 -56.36
CA LEU A 5 -33.01 48.73 -55.50
C LEU A 5 -33.57 48.83 -54.07
N LEU A 6 -34.12 47.74 -53.54
CA LEU A 6 -34.38 47.55 -52.11
C LEU A 6 -33.49 46.42 -51.60
N ALA A 7 -32.33 46.80 -51.07
CA ALA A 7 -31.46 45.94 -50.30
C ALA A 7 -32.09 45.70 -48.92
N PHE A 8 -32.54 44.47 -48.68
CA PHE A 8 -33.12 44.04 -47.42
C PHE A 8 -31.98 43.65 -46.46
N CYS A 9 -31.38 44.64 -45.79
CA CYS A 9 -30.45 44.39 -44.68
C CYS A 9 -31.25 43.93 -43.45
N VAL A 10 -31.35 42.63 -43.22
CA VAL A 10 -31.80 42.07 -41.94
C VAL A 10 -30.70 42.34 -40.91
N LEU A 11 -30.78 43.50 -40.25
CA LEU A 11 -30.06 43.75 -39.01
C LEU A 11 -30.60 42.79 -37.95
N VAL A 12 -29.95 41.64 -37.78
CA VAL A 12 -30.11 40.80 -36.60
C VAL A 12 -29.61 41.61 -35.40
N GLY A 13 -30.48 42.43 -34.84
CA GLY A 13 -30.20 43.27 -33.68
C GLY A 13 -30.06 42.40 -32.44
N ILE A 14 -28.82 42.02 -32.10
CA ILE A 14 -28.52 41.50 -30.77
C ILE A 14 -28.93 42.59 -29.79
N SER A 15 -29.94 42.31 -28.97
CA SER A 15 -30.47 43.31 -28.04
C SER A 15 -29.38 43.70 -27.05
N PRO A 16 -29.22 44.98 -26.65
CA PRO A 16 -28.19 45.42 -25.71
C PRO A 16 -28.24 44.64 -24.37
N ALA A 17 -29.42 44.15 -23.98
CA ALA A 17 -29.61 43.26 -22.83
C ALA A 17 -28.90 41.90 -22.97
N GLU A 18 -28.87 41.30 -24.17
CA GLU A 18 -28.17 40.03 -24.44
C GLU A 18 -26.65 40.24 -24.48
N ALA A 19 -26.19 41.36 -25.07
CA ALA A 19 -24.78 41.73 -25.06
C ALA A 19 -24.26 41.92 -23.63
N GLN A 20 -25.05 42.54 -22.74
CA GLN A 20 -24.70 42.73 -21.34
C GLN A 20 -24.72 41.40 -20.54
N ARG A 21 -25.69 40.51 -20.78
CA ARG A 21 -25.73 39.16 -20.18
C ARG A 21 -24.53 38.31 -20.60
N ARG A 22 -24.18 38.29 -21.89
CA ARG A 22 -23.00 37.56 -22.40
C ARG A 22 -21.69 38.10 -21.84
N ARG A 23 -21.55 39.42 -21.73
CA ARG A 23 -20.37 40.04 -21.07
C ARG A 23 -20.29 39.63 -19.60
N ARG A 24 -21.39 39.72 -18.85
CA ARG A 24 -21.44 39.31 -17.44
C ARG A 24 -21.11 37.82 -17.27
N GLY A 25 -21.66 36.94 -18.11
CA GLY A 25 -21.35 35.51 -18.09
C GLY A 25 -19.87 35.23 -18.34
N ARG A 26 -19.26 35.88 -19.34
CA ARG A 26 -17.81 35.76 -19.60
C ARG A 26 -16.96 36.29 -18.45
N THR A 27 -17.36 37.40 -17.82
CA THR A 27 -16.67 37.94 -16.65
C THR A 27 -16.77 36.99 -15.45
N THR A 28 -17.93 36.37 -15.22
CA THR A 28 -18.09 35.37 -14.16
C THR A 28 -17.25 34.13 -14.45
N GLN A 29 -17.29 33.60 -15.67
CA GLN A 29 -16.48 32.46 -16.09
C GLN A 29 -14.97 32.73 -15.87
N SER A 30 -14.47 33.87 -16.36
CA SER A 30 -13.07 34.26 -16.15
C SER A 30 -12.70 34.41 -14.66
N ALA A 31 -13.62 34.88 -13.82
CA ALA A 31 -13.37 34.97 -12.39
C ALA A 31 -13.36 33.58 -11.70
N ASP A 32 -14.17 32.64 -12.18
CA ASP A 32 -14.21 31.27 -11.65
C ASP A 32 -12.98 30.48 -12.10
N GLU A 33 -12.53 30.64 -13.35
CA GLU A 33 -11.25 30.10 -13.87
C GLU A 33 -10.05 30.59 -13.02
N GLU A 34 -9.98 31.90 -12.70
CA GLU A 34 -8.91 32.46 -11.86
C GLU A 34 -8.94 31.90 -10.42
N ARG A 35 -10.13 31.70 -9.86
CA ARG A 35 -10.30 31.09 -8.53
C ARG A 35 -9.88 29.62 -8.56
N ALA A 36 -10.31 28.85 -9.57
CA ALA A 36 -9.92 27.46 -9.75
C ALA A 36 -8.40 27.32 -9.87
N ALA A 37 -7.75 28.17 -10.67
CA ALA A 37 -6.29 28.20 -10.81
C ALA A 37 -5.55 28.54 -9.49
N THR A 38 -6.17 29.34 -8.63
CA THR A 38 -5.62 29.66 -7.31
C THR A 38 -5.73 28.46 -6.36
N LEU A 39 -6.91 27.84 -6.29
CA LEU A 39 -7.15 26.63 -5.50
C LEU A 39 -6.25 25.48 -5.95
N PHE A 40 -6.06 25.32 -7.27
CA PHE A 40 -5.17 24.31 -7.82
C PHE A 40 -3.72 24.50 -7.36
N ARG A 41 -3.18 25.72 -7.44
CA ARG A 41 -1.80 26.02 -7.00
C ARG A 41 -1.61 25.75 -5.51
N GLU A 42 -2.59 26.11 -4.69
CA GLU A 42 -2.58 25.82 -3.26
C GLU A 42 -2.63 24.30 -3.00
N ALA A 43 -3.50 23.57 -3.69
CA ALA A 43 -3.59 22.12 -3.59
C ALA A 43 -2.29 21.41 -3.97
N VAL A 44 -1.59 21.89 -5.01
CA VAL A 44 -0.26 21.38 -5.38
C VAL A 44 0.76 21.61 -4.26
N GLY A 45 0.70 22.75 -3.58
CA GLY A 45 1.52 23.01 -2.40
C GLY A 45 1.24 22.02 -1.26
N LEU A 46 -0.02 21.84 -0.91
CA LEU A 46 -0.46 20.88 0.12
C LEU A 46 -0.09 19.44 -0.21
N PHE A 47 -0.32 19.02 -1.46
CA PHE A 47 0.04 17.68 -1.92
C PHE A 47 1.55 17.43 -1.77
N ARG A 48 2.40 18.40 -2.10
CA ARG A 48 3.86 18.29 -1.92
C ARG A 48 4.28 18.21 -0.46
N ASN A 49 3.48 18.77 0.44
CA ASN A 49 3.71 18.72 1.89
C ASN A 49 3.14 17.46 2.55
N GLY A 50 2.43 16.62 1.80
CA GLY A 50 1.80 15.39 2.31
C GLY A 50 0.37 15.58 2.83
N ASP A 51 -0.19 16.79 2.77
CA ASP A 51 -1.58 17.08 3.18
C ASP A 51 -2.56 16.70 2.06
N PHE A 52 -2.64 15.41 1.76
CA PHE A 52 -3.38 14.88 0.61
C PHE A 52 -4.89 15.09 0.70
N GLU A 53 -5.48 14.97 1.87
CA GLU A 53 -6.92 15.14 2.11
C GLU A 53 -7.35 16.59 1.84
N THR A 54 -6.56 17.55 2.34
CA THR A 54 -6.83 18.97 2.12
C THR A 54 -6.59 19.35 0.65
N ALA A 55 -5.54 18.81 0.03
CA ALA A 55 -5.29 18.97 -1.40
C ALA A 55 -6.48 18.46 -2.23
N ALA A 56 -7.00 17.25 -1.93
CA ALA A 56 -8.17 16.68 -2.59
C ALA A 56 -9.41 17.57 -2.41
N ALA A 57 -9.63 18.15 -1.23
CA ALA A 57 -10.74 19.06 -0.99
C ALA A 57 -10.65 20.34 -1.85
N LEU A 58 -9.46 20.93 -1.97
CA LEU A 58 -9.24 22.11 -2.83
C LEU A 58 -9.37 21.77 -4.31
N LEU A 59 -8.85 20.63 -4.76
CA LEU A 59 -8.98 20.17 -6.15
C LEU A 59 -10.43 19.92 -6.55
N ARG A 60 -11.25 19.38 -5.64
CA ARG A 60 -12.69 19.23 -5.88
C ARG A 60 -13.37 20.58 -6.08
N ARG A 61 -13.07 21.56 -5.21
CA ARG A 61 -13.61 22.93 -5.36
C ARG A 61 -13.11 23.62 -6.63
N ALA A 62 -11.86 23.39 -7.02
CA ALA A 62 -11.33 23.91 -8.27
C ALA A 62 -12.10 23.34 -9.46
N HIS A 63 -12.31 22.02 -9.49
CA HIS A 63 -13.09 21.34 -10.52
C HIS A 63 -14.56 21.78 -10.55
N ASP A 64 -15.18 22.03 -9.39
CA ASP A 64 -16.56 22.53 -9.31
C ASP A 64 -16.72 23.94 -9.91
N LEU A 65 -15.65 24.74 -9.92
CA LEU A 65 -15.60 26.07 -10.53
C LEU A 65 -15.23 26.01 -12.02
N ASP A 66 -14.31 25.12 -12.38
CA ASP A 66 -13.76 24.96 -13.73
C ASP A 66 -13.61 23.45 -14.04
N PRO A 67 -14.58 22.81 -14.71
CA PRO A 67 -14.62 21.35 -14.91
C PRO A 67 -13.62 20.83 -15.97
N GLU A 68 -12.33 21.02 -15.73
CA GLU A 68 -11.27 20.57 -16.64
C GLU A 68 -10.77 19.14 -16.28
N PRO A 69 -10.52 18.26 -17.27
CA PRO A 69 -10.09 16.87 -17.02
C PRO A 69 -8.80 16.78 -16.18
N VAL A 70 -7.89 17.74 -16.34
CA VAL A 70 -6.64 17.79 -15.56
C VAL A 70 -6.90 17.93 -14.06
N LEU A 71 -7.99 18.58 -13.66
CA LEU A 71 -8.36 18.71 -12.24
C LEU A 71 -8.91 17.40 -11.68
N LEU A 72 -9.63 16.62 -12.48
CA LEU A 72 -10.05 15.26 -12.11
C LEU A 72 -8.84 14.34 -11.90
N PHE A 73 -7.88 14.36 -12.81
CA PHE A 73 -6.67 13.54 -12.70
C PHE A 73 -5.90 13.88 -11.41
N ASN A 74 -5.68 15.17 -11.13
CA ASN A 74 -4.98 15.59 -9.91
C ASN A 74 -5.79 15.28 -8.65
N LEU A 75 -7.12 15.42 -8.67
CA LEU A 75 -8.00 15.02 -7.58
C LEU A 75 -7.87 13.52 -7.29
N ALA A 76 -7.91 12.68 -8.33
CA ALA A 76 -7.75 11.24 -8.19
C ALA A 76 -6.39 10.87 -7.56
N ARG A 77 -5.30 11.53 -7.97
CA ARG A 77 -3.97 11.36 -7.35
C ARG A 77 -3.94 11.73 -5.87
N ALA A 78 -4.62 12.81 -5.47
CA ALA A 78 -4.72 13.21 -4.07
C ALA A 78 -5.56 12.23 -3.23
N LEU A 79 -6.63 11.67 -3.81
CA LEU A 79 -7.45 10.63 -3.18
C LEU A 79 -6.66 9.32 -3.01
N GLU A 80 -5.90 8.93 -4.03
CA GLU A 80 -5.02 7.76 -3.98
C GLU A 80 -3.97 7.91 -2.88
N ALA A 81 -3.30 9.06 -2.81
CA ALA A 81 -2.28 9.33 -1.79
C ALA A 81 -2.84 9.37 -0.36
N SER A 82 -4.15 9.63 -0.19
CA SER A 82 -4.87 9.58 1.09
C SER A 82 -5.52 8.21 1.36
N ASN A 83 -5.16 7.15 0.62
CA ASN A 83 -5.72 5.80 0.73
C ASN A 83 -7.23 5.71 0.49
N ARG A 84 -7.84 6.69 -0.17
CA ARG A 84 -9.27 6.68 -0.54
C ARG A 84 -9.45 5.96 -1.86
N HIS A 85 -9.09 4.68 -1.90
CA HIS A 85 -8.93 3.93 -3.14
C HIS A 85 -10.20 3.86 -3.99
N ALA A 86 -11.37 3.65 -3.37
CA ALA A 86 -12.65 3.63 -4.09
C ALA A 86 -12.93 4.96 -4.82
N GLU A 87 -12.82 6.08 -4.10
CA GLU A 87 -13.07 7.41 -4.68
C GLU A 87 -12.01 7.80 -5.71
N ALA A 88 -10.77 7.39 -5.52
CA ALA A 88 -9.70 7.58 -6.50
C ALA A 88 -10.02 6.85 -7.81
N ALA A 89 -10.43 5.58 -7.74
CA ALA A 89 -10.81 4.79 -8.91
C ALA A 89 -11.97 5.43 -9.69
N ASP A 90 -13.01 5.87 -8.99
CA ASP A 90 -14.17 6.53 -9.62
C ASP A 90 -13.81 7.89 -10.24
N THR A 91 -12.86 8.60 -9.64
CA THR A 91 -12.41 9.89 -10.17
C THR A 91 -11.51 9.71 -11.40
N TYR A 92 -10.63 8.72 -11.41
CA TYR A 92 -9.87 8.36 -12.62
C TYR A 92 -10.78 7.86 -13.75
N ALA A 93 -11.84 7.13 -13.44
CA ALA A 93 -12.81 6.70 -14.45
C ALA A 93 -13.46 7.92 -15.13
N ARG A 94 -13.91 8.91 -14.34
CA ARG A 94 -14.45 10.18 -14.89
C ARG A 94 -13.42 10.95 -15.73
N TYR A 95 -12.15 10.96 -15.31
CA TYR A 95 -11.08 11.54 -16.14
C TYR A 95 -10.99 10.88 -17.52
N LEU A 96 -11.10 9.56 -17.61
CA LEU A 96 -11.07 8.84 -18.89
C LEU A 96 -12.34 9.05 -19.72
N ASP A 97 -13.48 9.29 -19.08
CA ASP A 97 -14.73 9.65 -19.77
C ASP A 97 -14.61 11.04 -20.42
N ASP A 98 -14.01 12.00 -19.72
CA ASP A 98 -13.82 13.37 -20.21
C ASP A 98 -12.63 13.51 -21.18
N ALA A 99 -11.63 12.63 -21.06
CA ALA A 99 -10.43 12.57 -21.91
C ALA A 99 -10.26 11.18 -22.56
N PRO A 100 -11.15 10.77 -23.48
CA PRO A 100 -11.15 9.42 -24.06
C PRO A 100 -9.92 9.09 -24.91
N ASN A 101 -9.18 10.11 -25.35
CA ASN A 101 -7.94 9.97 -26.14
C ASN A 101 -6.68 10.28 -25.31
N ALA A 102 -6.75 10.21 -23.99
CA ALA A 102 -5.59 10.38 -23.12
C ALA A 102 -4.49 9.37 -23.48
N GLU A 103 -3.26 9.84 -23.62
CA GLU A 103 -2.11 8.99 -24.02
C GLU A 103 -1.83 7.88 -22.99
N ASP A 104 -2.12 8.17 -21.72
CA ASP A 104 -1.95 7.28 -20.58
C ASP A 104 -3.18 6.39 -20.29
N ARG A 105 -4.22 6.41 -21.14
CA ARG A 105 -5.49 5.70 -20.91
C ARG A 105 -5.34 4.25 -20.44
N ALA A 106 -4.52 3.46 -21.12
CA ALA A 106 -4.32 2.05 -20.76
C ALA A 106 -3.66 1.86 -19.37
N ALA A 107 -2.73 2.76 -19.00
CA ALA A 107 -2.11 2.75 -17.69
C ALA A 107 -3.13 3.13 -16.60
N ILE A 108 -3.99 4.11 -16.88
CA ILE A 108 -5.04 4.54 -15.95
C ILE A 108 -6.14 3.48 -15.81
N GLU A 109 -6.53 2.78 -16.88
CA GLU A 109 -7.47 1.65 -16.80
C GLU A 109 -6.93 0.55 -15.86
N THR A 110 -5.63 0.23 -15.97
CA THR A 110 -4.96 -0.73 -15.09
C THR A 110 -4.92 -0.23 -13.64
N LEU A 111 -4.61 1.05 -13.43
CA LEU A 111 -4.62 1.68 -12.12
C LEU A 111 -6.00 1.64 -11.46
N ILE A 112 -7.06 1.94 -12.21
CA ILE A 112 -8.46 1.86 -11.75
C ILE A 112 -8.77 0.44 -11.27
N ALA A 113 -8.39 -0.59 -12.04
CA ALA A 113 -8.63 -1.98 -11.64
C ALA A 113 -7.91 -2.33 -10.33
N ASN A 114 -6.65 -1.91 -10.18
CA ASN A 114 -5.88 -2.12 -8.96
C ASN A 114 -6.48 -1.40 -7.75
N LEU A 115 -6.91 -0.15 -7.92
CA LEU A 115 -7.54 0.64 -6.86
C LEU A 115 -8.87 0.04 -6.41
N ARG A 116 -9.69 -0.46 -7.35
CA ARG A 116 -10.94 -1.15 -7.03
C ARG A 116 -10.69 -2.44 -6.23
N ALA A 117 -9.71 -3.25 -6.65
CA ALA A 117 -9.35 -4.46 -5.91
C ALA A 117 -8.88 -4.16 -4.48
N ARG A 118 -8.13 -3.06 -4.28
CA ARG A 118 -7.73 -2.60 -2.93
C ARG A 118 -8.92 -2.16 -2.10
N ALA A 119 -9.83 -1.38 -2.67
CA ALA A 119 -11.05 -0.95 -2.00
C ALA A 119 -11.97 -2.12 -1.59
N GLU A 120 -12.08 -3.13 -2.46
CA GLU A 120 -12.81 -4.37 -2.16
C GLU A 120 -12.16 -5.14 -1.01
N ALA A 121 -10.83 -5.30 -1.02
CA ALA A 121 -10.10 -5.94 0.07
C ALA A 121 -10.24 -5.19 1.40
N GLU A 122 -10.19 -3.85 1.38
CA GLU A 122 -10.42 -3.01 2.56
C GLU A 122 -11.84 -3.16 3.10
N SER A 123 -12.83 -3.25 2.21
CA SER A 123 -14.24 -3.46 2.59
C SER A 123 -14.45 -4.85 3.18
N ALA A 124 -13.87 -5.89 2.58
CA ALA A 124 -13.95 -7.26 3.08
C ALA A 124 -13.24 -7.43 4.44
N ALA A 125 -12.11 -6.73 4.65
CA ALA A 125 -11.42 -6.72 5.93
C ALA A 125 -12.16 -5.93 7.03
N ALA A 126 -13.04 -5.00 6.64
CA ALA A 126 -13.88 -4.24 7.56
C ALA A 126 -15.18 -4.95 7.93
N GLU A 127 -15.55 -6.03 7.22
CA GLU A 127 -16.69 -6.87 7.57
C GLU A 127 -16.32 -7.73 8.79
N PRO A 128 -17.08 -7.66 9.89
CA PRO A 128 -16.78 -8.45 11.07
C PRO A 128 -16.92 -9.94 10.73
N GLU A 129 -15.84 -10.69 10.95
CA GLU A 129 -15.83 -12.15 10.91
C GLU A 129 -16.99 -12.66 11.79
N PRO A 130 -17.82 -13.61 11.33
CA PRO A 130 -18.96 -14.09 12.11
C PRO A 130 -18.44 -14.55 13.48
N GLU A 131 -19.00 -13.95 14.53
CA GLU A 131 -18.70 -14.29 15.92
C GLU A 131 -18.77 -15.82 16.07
N PRO A 132 -17.72 -16.49 16.57
CA PRO A 132 -17.73 -17.94 16.68
C PRO A 132 -18.96 -18.34 17.50
N GLU A 133 -19.82 -19.14 16.88
CA GLU A 133 -20.95 -19.79 17.54
C GLU A 133 -20.43 -20.42 18.85
N PRO A 134 -21.12 -20.23 20.00
CA PRO A 134 -20.59 -20.68 21.28
C PRO A 134 -20.31 -22.17 21.21
N GLU A 135 -19.01 -22.50 21.20
CA GLU A 135 -18.53 -23.87 21.29
C GLU A 135 -19.17 -24.49 22.55
N PRO A 136 -19.82 -25.67 22.46
CA PRO A 136 -20.41 -26.28 23.63
C PRO A 136 -19.31 -26.44 24.69
N GLU A 137 -19.57 -25.91 25.89
CA GLU A 137 -18.62 -25.92 27.00
C GLU A 137 -17.96 -27.30 27.12
N PRO A 138 -16.62 -27.38 27.15
CA PRO A 138 -15.95 -28.66 27.35
C PRO A 138 -16.39 -29.21 28.70
N VAL A 139 -17.14 -30.31 28.68
CA VAL A 139 -17.38 -31.13 29.87
C VAL A 139 -16.00 -31.54 30.37
N ILE A 140 -15.57 -30.99 31.49
CA ILE A 140 -14.29 -31.33 32.15
C ILE A 140 -14.46 -32.77 32.68
N PRO A 141 -13.83 -33.81 32.10
CA PRO A 141 -13.71 -35.07 32.81
C PRO A 141 -12.79 -34.85 34.02
N GLU A 142 -13.20 -35.39 35.18
CA GLU A 142 -12.41 -35.37 36.42
C GLU A 142 -10.94 -35.75 36.17
N PRO A 143 -9.98 -35.07 36.83
CA PRO A 143 -8.57 -35.37 36.67
C PRO A 143 -8.28 -36.75 37.25
N THR A 144 -7.98 -37.70 36.37
CA THR A 144 -7.36 -38.98 36.78
C THR A 144 -5.85 -38.73 36.95
N PRO A 145 -5.26 -39.00 38.12
CA PRO A 145 -3.83 -38.86 38.33
C PRO A 145 -2.99 -39.92 37.58
N GLU A 146 -1.78 -39.48 37.18
CA GLU A 146 -0.56 -40.25 36.83
C GLU A 146 -0.40 -40.71 35.35
N GLU A 147 0.74 -40.60 34.66
CA GLU A 147 2.17 -40.50 35.03
C GLU A 147 2.98 -39.62 34.03
N PRO A 148 4.12 -39.01 34.44
CA PRO A 148 5.00 -38.29 33.53
C PRO A 148 5.89 -39.25 32.73
N THR A 149 5.53 -39.55 31.48
CA THR A 149 6.46 -40.18 30.53
C THR A 149 7.35 -39.11 29.89
N HIS A 150 8.48 -38.81 30.54
CA HIS A 150 9.59 -38.11 29.89
C HIS A 150 10.20 -39.03 28.83
N THR A 151 9.82 -38.85 27.56
CA THR A 151 10.63 -39.30 26.43
C THR A 151 11.37 -38.08 25.87
N SER A 152 12.56 -37.87 26.40
CA SER A 152 13.58 -37.05 25.77
C SER A 152 14.09 -37.76 24.52
N SER A 153 13.91 -37.12 23.37
CA SER A 153 14.78 -37.36 22.21
C SER A 153 15.17 -36.01 21.61
N SER A 154 16.11 -35.37 22.28
CA SER A 154 16.88 -34.21 21.79
C SER A 154 17.72 -34.61 20.58
N VAL A 155 17.09 -34.62 19.40
CA VAL A 155 17.79 -34.60 18.10
C VAL A 155 17.16 -33.58 17.14
N GLY A 156 15.88 -33.21 17.34
CA GLY A 156 15.16 -32.27 16.45
C GLY A 156 15.70 -30.84 16.46
N GLY A 157 16.22 -30.36 17.59
CA GLY A 157 16.72 -28.99 17.72
C GLY A 157 17.99 -28.70 16.90
N TRP A 158 18.89 -29.68 16.77
CA TRP A 158 20.11 -29.53 15.99
C TRP A 158 19.86 -29.60 14.47
N VAL A 159 18.82 -30.32 14.04
CA VAL A 159 18.42 -30.37 12.62
C VAL A 159 17.85 -29.03 12.16
N LEU A 160 17.07 -28.34 13.00
CA LEU A 160 16.52 -27.01 12.71
C LEU A 160 17.59 -25.90 12.66
N LEU A 161 18.62 -25.97 13.51
CA LEU A 161 19.72 -24.99 13.50
C LEU A 161 20.66 -25.18 12.30
N GLY A 162 20.92 -26.43 11.89
CA GLY A 162 21.73 -26.75 10.71
C GLY A 162 21.10 -26.32 9.38
N VAL A 163 19.77 -26.44 9.24
CA VAL A 163 19.04 -26.03 8.02
C VAL A 163 19.03 -24.50 7.86
N GLY A 164 18.95 -23.74 8.96
CA GLY A 164 18.98 -22.27 8.93
C GLY A 164 20.32 -21.68 8.48
N VAL A 165 21.45 -22.24 8.93
CA VAL A 165 22.79 -21.77 8.52
C VAL A 165 23.13 -22.16 7.08
N GLY A 166 22.65 -23.32 6.61
CA GLY A 166 22.84 -23.78 5.23
C GLY A 166 22.14 -22.90 4.18
N ALA A 167 20.95 -22.38 4.50
CA ALA A 167 20.23 -21.45 3.62
C ALA A 167 20.89 -20.06 3.55
N ALA A 168 21.52 -19.61 4.64
CA ALA A 168 22.24 -18.33 4.68
C ALA A 168 23.57 -18.35 3.90
N LEU A 169 24.25 -19.51 3.85
CA LEU A 169 25.51 -19.68 3.10
C LEU A 169 25.31 -20.19 1.66
N GLY A 170 24.17 -20.82 1.35
CA GLY A 170 23.82 -21.27 -0.01
C GLY A 170 23.40 -20.17 -0.99
N GLY A 171 23.20 -18.94 -0.51
CA GLY A 171 22.88 -17.76 -1.33
C GLY A 171 24.08 -17.12 -2.06
N ILE A 172 25.27 -17.73 -2.01
CA ILE A 172 26.51 -17.17 -2.58
C ILE A 172 27.09 -18.09 -3.69
N PRO A 173 26.32 -18.42 -4.74
CA PRO A 173 26.98 -18.53 -6.05
C PRO A 173 26.25 -17.80 -7.19
N LEU A 174 25.57 -16.67 -6.91
CA LEU A 174 25.14 -15.73 -7.97
C LEU A 174 25.54 -14.26 -7.72
N GLY A 175 26.24 -13.97 -6.62
CA GLY A 175 26.77 -12.62 -6.34
C GLY A 175 28.20 -12.37 -6.84
N LEU A 176 28.96 -13.42 -7.19
CA LEU A 176 30.40 -13.30 -7.49
C LEU A 176 30.79 -13.60 -8.95
N SER A 177 29.85 -13.90 -9.85
CA SER A 177 30.11 -13.96 -11.30
C SER A 177 29.68 -12.69 -12.05
N ALA A 178 29.11 -11.71 -11.36
CA ALA A 178 28.68 -10.43 -11.93
C ALA A 178 29.77 -9.34 -11.89
N SER A 179 30.93 -9.59 -11.28
CA SER A 179 32.02 -8.61 -11.13
C SER A 179 33.18 -8.77 -12.12
N ALA A 180 33.12 -9.74 -13.04
CA ALA A 180 34.17 -9.97 -14.04
C ALA A 180 33.79 -9.54 -15.48
N ARG A 181 32.77 -8.68 -15.63
CA ARG A 181 32.39 -8.11 -16.94
C ARG A 181 32.04 -6.63 -16.89
N SER A 182 32.74 -5.87 -16.04
CA SER A 182 32.68 -4.40 -16.03
C SER A 182 33.82 -3.74 -16.80
N GLU A 183 34.46 -4.44 -17.74
CA GLU A 183 35.55 -3.88 -18.54
C GLU A 183 35.29 -4.16 -20.03
N SER A 184 34.22 -3.55 -20.55
CA SER A 184 34.06 -3.20 -21.98
C SER A 184 32.65 -2.64 -22.21
N ALA A 185 32.43 -1.36 -21.97
CA ALA A 185 31.30 -0.61 -22.55
C ALA A 185 31.51 0.91 -22.41
N ASP A 186 32.61 1.43 -22.95
CA ASP A 186 32.57 2.77 -23.56
C ASP A 186 31.83 2.63 -24.89
N ASP A 187 30.49 2.56 -24.81
CA ASP A 187 29.60 2.96 -25.89
C ASP A 187 28.19 3.12 -25.31
N ALA A 188 27.72 4.35 -25.22
CA ALA A 188 26.43 4.68 -24.63
C ALA A 188 25.27 4.31 -25.60
N PRO A 189 24.25 3.54 -25.17
CA PRO A 189 23.00 3.46 -25.90
C PRO A 189 21.90 4.32 -25.24
N SER A 190 21.04 4.89 -26.08
CA SER A 190 19.96 5.81 -25.75
C SER A 190 18.87 5.18 -24.86
N HIS A 191 18.14 6.06 -24.17
CA HIS A 191 17.04 5.81 -23.21
C HIS A 191 15.99 4.75 -23.62
N ALA A 192 15.89 4.42 -24.91
CA ALA A 192 14.94 3.45 -25.45
C ALA A 192 15.27 1.98 -25.11
N GLN A 193 16.54 1.64 -24.82
CA GLN A 193 16.92 0.25 -24.51
C GLN A 193 16.85 -0.09 -23.00
N THR A 194 16.71 0.91 -22.13
CA THR A 194 16.55 0.72 -20.68
C THR A 194 15.20 0.11 -20.33
N VAL A 195 14.15 0.41 -21.11
CA VAL A 195 12.78 -0.08 -20.85
C VAL A 195 12.61 -1.54 -21.29
N ALA A 196 13.28 -1.96 -22.37
CA ALA A 196 13.19 -3.33 -22.88
C ALA A 196 13.94 -4.38 -22.05
N ARG A 197 14.87 -3.97 -21.16
CA ARG A 197 15.57 -4.89 -20.25
C ARG A 197 14.90 -5.05 -18.89
N LEU A 198 13.89 -4.24 -18.57
CA LEU A 198 13.13 -4.38 -17.33
C LEU A 198 11.98 -5.40 -17.45
N ASP A 199 11.53 -5.72 -18.68
CA ASP A 199 10.40 -6.64 -18.91
C ASP A 199 10.78 -8.13 -18.81
N GLU A 200 12.06 -8.50 -19.00
CA GLU A 200 12.54 -9.88 -18.82
C GLU A 200 13.00 -10.16 -17.37
N ALA A 201 13.16 -9.11 -16.55
CA ALA A 201 13.60 -9.24 -15.16
C ALA A 201 12.43 -9.51 -14.18
N ASP A 202 11.19 -9.13 -14.53
CA ASP A 202 10.06 -9.16 -13.61
C ASP A 202 9.37 -10.54 -13.45
N ARG A 203 9.61 -11.51 -14.35
CA ARG A 203 8.97 -12.83 -14.26
C ARG A 203 9.77 -13.88 -13.47
N ARG A 204 10.99 -13.57 -13.01
CA ARG A 204 11.82 -14.50 -12.21
C ARG A 204 12.22 -13.99 -10.82
N GLN A 205 11.85 -12.78 -10.42
CA GLN A 205 12.36 -12.17 -9.18
C GLN A 205 11.33 -11.90 -8.06
N ILE A 206 10.08 -12.34 -8.21
CA ILE A 206 9.07 -12.31 -7.12
C ILE A 206 9.35 -13.41 -6.05
N GLY A 207 10.11 -14.47 -6.38
CA GLY A 207 10.40 -15.56 -5.45
C GLY A 207 11.45 -15.25 -4.36
N ALA A 208 12.24 -14.18 -4.51
CA ALA A 208 13.42 -13.96 -3.66
C ALA A 208 13.14 -13.18 -2.36
N PHE A 209 12.16 -12.28 -2.34
CA PHE A 209 11.87 -11.47 -1.15
C PHE A 209 11.05 -12.21 -0.09
N VAL A 210 10.20 -13.16 -0.49
CA VAL A 210 9.42 -14.01 0.43
C VAL A 210 10.34 -14.94 1.24
N LEU A 211 11.42 -15.44 0.64
CA LEU A 211 12.35 -16.35 1.31
C LEU A 211 13.21 -15.67 2.39
N PHE A 212 13.62 -14.41 2.18
CA PHE A 212 14.44 -13.66 3.14
C PHE A 212 13.66 -13.30 4.41
N GLY A 213 12.40 -12.89 4.28
CA GLY A 213 11.55 -12.53 5.42
C GLY A 213 11.27 -13.73 6.34
N VAL A 214 10.92 -14.88 5.76
CA VAL A 214 10.62 -16.11 6.52
C VAL A 214 11.86 -16.65 7.22
N GLY A 215 13.03 -16.62 6.57
CA GLY A 215 14.29 -17.09 7.16
C GLY A 215 14.76 -16.27 8.37
N ALA A 216 14.62 -14.94 8.30
CA ALA A 216 15.00 -14.05 9.40
C ALA A 216 14.10 -14.24 10.64
N VAL A 217 12.80 -14.42 10.45
CA VAL A 217 11.84 -14.68 11.54
C VAL A 217 12.13 -16.01 12.23
N MET A 218 12.44 -17.06 11.46
CA MET A 218 12.81 -18.37 12.00
C MET A 218 14.13 -18.33 12.81
N ALA A 219 15.13 -17.57 12.35
CA ALA A 219 16.40 -17.43 13.06
C ALA A 219 16.25 -16.71 14.41
N ILE A 220 15.42 -15.66 14.45
CA ILE A 220 15.11 -14.92 15.69
C ILE A 220 14.33 -15.80 16.66
N GLY A 221 13.31 -16.53 16.19
CA GLY A 221 12.55 -17.48 17.01
C GLY A 221 13.41 -18.59 17.60
N GLY A 222 14.33 -19.16 16.80
CA GLY A 222 15.27 -20.17 17.26
C GLY A 222 16.25 -19.63 18.32
N LEU A 223 16.73 -18.39 18.18
CA LEU A 223 17.61 -17.76 19.15
C LEU A 223 16.91 -17.48 20.48
N ILE A 224 15.66 -17.00 20.44
CA ILE A 224 14.84 -16.76 21.64
C ILE A 224 14.59 -18.08 22.38
N TRP A 225 14.20 -19.12 21.67
CA TRP A 225 13.97 -20.44 22.27
C TRP A 225 15.25 -20.98 22.93
N ALA A 226 16.41 -20.90 22.26
CA ALA A 226 17.70 -21.35 22.80
C ALA A 226 18.14 -20.59 24.07
N LEU A 227 17.83 -19.29 24.16
CA LEU A 227 18.12 -18.49 25.35
C LEU A 227 17.19 -18.79 26.53
N VAL A 228 15.96 -19.24 26.25
CA VAL A 228 14.97 -19.63 27.27
C VAL A 228 15.23 -21.07 27.75
N SER A 229 15.58 -21.99 26.86
CA SER A 229 15.88 -23.39 27.21
C SER A 229 17.27 -23.60 27.79
N GLY A 230 18.20 -22.65 27.60
CA GLY A 230 19.52 -22.66 28.25
C GLY A 230 19.52 -22.36 29.75
N ARG A 231 18.34 -22.11 30.35
CA ARG A 231 18.14 -22.07 31.81
C ARG A 231 17.34 -23.29 32.25
N GLU A 232 17.92 -24.47 32.10
CA GLU A 232 17.46 -25.60 32.90
C GLU A 232 17.81 -25.31 34.37
N PRO A 233 16.85 -25.31 35.30
CA PRO A 233 17.14 -25.22 36.71
C PRO A 233 17.90 -26.48 37.15
N ASP A 234 19.03 -26.29 37.80
CA ASP A 234 19.83 -27.37 38.40
C ASP A 234 18.93 -28.20 39.34
N PRO A 235 18.70 -29.50 39.08
CA PRO A 235 17.69 -30.26 39.80
C PRO A 235 18.06 -30.65 41.24
N GLU A 236 19.20 -30.20 41.79
CA GLU A 236 19.63 -30.59 43.15
C GLU A 236 19.44 -29.57 44.28
N GLU A 237 19.01 -28.32 44.05
CA GLU A 237 18.68 -27.43 45.18
C GLU A 237 17.46 -26.55 44.90
N ALA A 238 16.26 -27.14 44.97
CA ALA A 238 15.04 -26.37 45.21
C ALA A 238 15.03 -25.85 46.66
N ARG A 239 15.83 -24.82 46.94
CA ARG A 239 15.66 -23.99 48.13
C ARG A 239 14.54 -23.00 47.87
N LEU A 240 13.38 -23.29 48.43
CA LEU A 240 12.28 -22.35 48.54
C LEU A 240 12.67 -21.29 49.59
N GLU A 241 13.28 -20.18 49.13
CA GLU A 241 13.46 -18.98 49.95
C GLU A 241 12.11 -18.24 50.05
N VAL A 242 11.34 -18.59 51.08
CA VAL A 242 10.31 -17.69 51.59
C VAL A 242 11.02 -16.65 52.44
N GLY A 243 10.88 -15.38 52.06
CA GLY A 243 11.51 -14.25 52.74
C GLY A 243 11.26 -14.26 54.25
N LEU A 244 12.35 -13.97 54.99
CA LEU A 244 12.52 -13.94 56.44
C LEU A 244 12.69 -15.28 57.18
N GLY A 245 13.95 -15.71 57.27
CA GLY A 245 14.48 -16.53 58.37
C GLY A 245 14.68 -18.01 58.04
N SER A 246 15.93 -18.45 57.94
CA SER A 246 16.29 -19.84 57.65
C SER A 246 16.14 -20.76 58.87
N VAL A 247 15.20 -21.71 58.80
CA VAL A 247 15.12 -22.86 59.72
C VAL A 247 15.24 -24.14 58.90
N ALA A 248 16.31 -24.90 59.11
CA ALA A 248 16.52 -26.20 58.49
C ALA A 248 15.95 -27.30 59.39
N LEU A 249 14.93 -28.02 58.93
CA LEU A 249 14.37 -29.20 59.61
C LEU A 249 14.83 -30.47 58.90
N ARG A 250 15.58 -31.31 59.62
CA ARG A 250 16.06 -32.62 59.17
C ARG A 250 15.14 -33.69 59.76
N VAL A 251 14.33 -34.35 58.92
CA VAL A 251 13.50 -35.48 59.35
C VAL A 251 14.18 -36.80 58.94
N PRO A 252 14.50 -37.71 59.87
CA PRO A 252 15.05 -39.02 59.54
C PRO A 252 13.93 -39.98 59.11
N LEU A 253 14.13 -40.66 57.99
CA LEU A 253 13.26 -41.73 57.52
C LEU A 253 13.44 -42.99 58.40
N ARG A 254 12.33 -43.63 58.75
CA ARG A 254 12.27 -45.01 59.22
C ARG A 254 11.59 -45.85 58.15
#